data_AF-A0AAW6DZY0-F1
#
_entry.id   AF-A0AAW6DZY0-F1
#
_cell.length_a   1.000
_cell.length_b   1.000
_cell.length_c   1.000
_cell.angle_alpha   90.00
_cell.angle_beta   90.00
_cell.angle_gamma   90.00
#
_symmetry.space_group_name_H-M   'P 1'
#
loop_
_entity.id
_entity.type
_entity.pdbx_description
1 polymer ?
#
loop_
_entity_poly.entity_id
_entity_poly.type
_entity_poly.pdbx_seq_one_letter_code
_entity_poly.pdbx_strand_id
1 'polypeptide(L)' 'MRNAAYMIKNTSDSINAICGLCGFDDHSYFSKAFKEAYGYSPRDFRK' A
#
# COMPACT_ATOMS: atom_id res chain seq x y z
N MET A 1 3.72 3.48 6.83
CA MET A 1 3.20 4.06 5.56
C MET A 1 4.27 4.48 4.56
N ARG A 2 5.36 5.17 4.95
CA ARG A 2 6.45 5.52 4.01
C ARG A 2 7.02 4.32 3.25
N ASN A 3 7.26 3.19 3.92
CA ASN A 3 7.79 1.99 3.28
C ASN A 3 6.82 1.42 2.23
N ALA A 4 5.51 1.36 2.55
CA ALA A 4 4.48 0.93 1.61
C ALA A 4 4.47 1.78 0.33
N ALA A 5 4.52 3.11 0.45
CA ALA A 5 4.55 4.00 -0.71
C ALA A 5 5.82 3.81 -1.56
N TYR A 6 6.96 3.57 -0.92
CA TYR A 6 8.19 3.22 -1.62
C TYR A 6 8.04 1.91 -2.38
N MET A 7 7.54 0.85 -1.74
CA MET A 7 7.37 -0.46 -2.39
C MET A 7 6.37 -0.39 -3.54
N ILE A 8 5.25 0.32 -3.37
CA ILE A 8 4.23 0.48 -4.43
C ILE A 8 4.81 1.11 -5.70
N LYS A 9 5.75 2.06 -5.56
CA LYS A 9 6.37 2.74 -6.71
C LYS A 9 7.60 2.03 -7.28
N ASN A 10 8.37 1.36 -6.43
CA ASN A 10 9.68 0.82 -6.81
C ASN A 10 9.67 -0.69 -7.05
N THR A 11 8.57 -1.37 -6.79
CA THR A 11 8.47 -2.84 -6.94
C THR A 11 7.33 -3.25 -7.87
N SER A 12 7.42 -4.48 -8.36
CA SER A 12 6.36 -5.13 -9.13
C SER A 12 5.31 -5.83 -8.24
N ASP A 13 5.54 -5.87 -6.92
CA ASP A 13 4.80 -6.71 -5.99
C ASP A 13 3.31 -6.34 -5.95
N SER A 14 2.45 -7.34 -5.75
CA SER A 14 1.02 -7.07 -5.59
C SER A 14 0.76 -6.23 -4.33
N ILE A 15 -0.32 -5.44 -4.34
CA ILE A 15 -0.71 -4.65 -3.16
C ILE A 15 -0.93 -5.56 -1.94
N ASN A 16 -1.41 -6.80 -2.13
CA ASN A 16 -1.53 -7.80 -1.08
C ASN A 16 -0.17 -8.22 -0.50
N ALA A 17 0.84 -8.43 -1.36
CA ALA A 17 2.19 -8.77 -0.89
C ALA A 17 2.78 -7.59 -0.10
N ILE A 18 2.64 -6.36 -0.61
CA ILE A 18 3.11 -5.14 0.07
C ILE A 18 2.39 -4.93 1.41
N CYS A 19 1.09 -5.23 1.48
CA CYS A 19 0.31 -5.21 2.72
C CYS A 19 0.95 -6.12 3.78
N GLY A 20 1.21 -7.39 3.45
CA GLY A 20 1.89 -8.33 4.34
C GLY A 20 3.31 -7.88 4.71
N LEU A 21 4.08 -7.39 3.75
CA LEU A 21 5.45 -6.87 3.98
C LEU A 21 5.48 -5.62 4.87
N CYS A 22 4.38 -4.86 4.90
CA CYS A 22 4.23 -3.70 5.77
C CYS A 22 3.66 -4.05 7.15
N GLY A 23 3.43 -5.33 7.45
CA GLY A 23 2.92 -5.81 8.74
C GLY A 23 1.40 -5.64 8.91
N PHE A 24 0.65 -5.59 7.82
CA PHE A 24 -0.81 -5.53 7.85
C PHE A 24 -1.41 -6.89 7.51
N ASP A 25 -2.23 -7.41 8.43
CA ASP A 25 -2.96 -8.66 8.24
C ASP A 25 -4.21 -8.48 7.34
N ASP A 26 -4.75 -7.26 7.29
CA ASP A 26 -5.97 -6.94 6.53
C ASP A 26 -5.69 -5.91 5.42
N HIS A 27 -5.91 -6.33 4.18
CA HIS A 27 -5.75 -5.50 2.97
C HIS A 27 -6.71 -4.30 2.91
N SER A 28 -7.93 -4.45 3.43
CA SER A 28 -8.93 -3.38 3.51
C SER A 28 -8.48 -2.30 4.48
N TYR A 29 -7.97 -2.71 5.64
CA TYR A 29 -7.42 -1.77 6.63
C TYR A 29 -6.19 -1.04 6.05
N PHE A 30 -5.27 -1.78 5.43
CA PHE A 30 -4.12 -1.20 4.73
C PHE A 30 -4.55 -0.18 3.67
N SER A 31 -5.50 -0.54 2.80
CA SER A 31 -5.97 0.33 1.73
C SER A 31 -6.63 1.59 2.26
N LYS A 32 -7.43 1.48 3.33
CA LYS A 32 -8.08 2.62 3.98
C LYS A 32 -7.05 3.54 4.62
N ALA A 33 -6.15 2.99 5.45
CA ALA A 33 -5.11 3.76 6.11
C ALA A 33 -4.14 4.41 5.11
N PHE A 34 -3.83 3.72 4.00
CA PHE A 34 -3.00 4.28 2.93
C PHE A 34 -3.70 5.44 2.23
N LYS A 35 -5.00 5.30 1.93
CA LYS A 35 -5.81 6.36 1.34
C LYS A 35 -5.97 7.56 2.28
N GLU A 36 -6.14 7.33 3.58
CA GLU A 36 -6.17 8.42 4.58
C GLU A 36 -4.81 9.15 4.67
N ALA A 37 -3.69 8.44 4.52
CA ALA A 37 -2.36 9.04 4.58
C ALA A 37 -1.93 9.77 3.28
N TYR A 38 -2.33 9.28 2.10
CA TYR A 38 -1.85 9.76 0.80
C TYR A 38 -2.94 10.34 -0.11
N GLY A 39 -4.21 10.26 0.27
CA GLY A 39 -5.37 10.74 -0.52
C GLY A 39 -5.82 9.78 -1.64
N TYR A 40 -4.99 8.81 -2.01
CA TYR A 40 -5.24 7.87 -3.13
C TYR A 40 -5.17 6.42 -2.66
N SER A 41 -5.87 5.51 -3.35
CA SER A 41 -5.71 4.08 -3.05
C SER A 41 -4.29 3.59 -3.41
N PRO A 42 -3.78 2.52 -2.79
CA PRO A 42 -2.49 1.93 -3.16
C PRO A 42 -2.37 1.60 -4.65
N ARG A 43 -3.48 1.19 -5.29
CA ARG A 43 -3.54 0.91 -6.74
C ARG A 43 -3.44 2.19 -7.57
N ASP A 44 -4.13 3.25 -7.17
CA ASP A 44 -4.10 4.52 -7.89
C ASP A 44 -2.75 5.21 -7.73
N PHE A 45 -2.11 5.07 -6.57
CA PHE A 45 -0.77 5.60 -6.31
C PHE A 45 0.34 4.92 -7.13
N ARG A 46 0.05 3.73 -7.67
CA ARG A 46 0.98 2.97 -8.52
C ARG A 46 0.95 3.38 -9.99
N LYS A 47 -0.18 3.91 -10.45
CA LYS A 47 -0.29 4.49 -11.80
C LYS A 47 0.50 5.79 -11.87
#